data_AF-A0A9D0CXJ6-F1
#
_entry.id   AF-A0A9D0CXJ6-F1
#
_cell.length_a   1.000
_cell.length_b   1.000
_cell.length_c   1.000
_cell.angle_alpha   90.00
_cell.angle_beta   90.00
_cell.angle_gamma   90.00
#
_symmetry.space_group_name_H-M   'P 1'
#
loop_
_entity.id
_entity.type
_entity.pdbx_description
1 polymer ?
#
loop_
_entity_poly.entity_id
_entity_poly.type
_entity_poly.pdbx_seq_one_letter_code
_entity_poly.pdbx_strand_id
1 'polypeptide(L)'
;PVILCFSSSHKMAITQRIERLYRDIFDCFYGAPAAQANRFVFCVEHSYYVLEMAGDTLRHHYLASFSELLKHLEQGRQGFGQVVTDRYALNDTLLPLIYSLNKEGVVQCFLRDNGASVELFVIDERGALYYEKTASSSSDYILGHYGSFFDAVLQRQYYQLANFLDEQSDGIQVAYYRLRRDGQGQWQARRTDAHAAGQRRGLFDVQVLAQEGEQGEVLFTIYCGVQEFSSLEYGAELFNEVAAFILGKRQQSRLYPIFITDLDLPPSLFAAYGDEGVPTIEFLKYKREIEGQLNGALNRQIAHGDNVRRLPPA
;
A
#
# COMPACT_ATOMS: atom_id res chain seq x y z
N PRO A 1 36.74 -10.79 -5.94
CA PRO A 1 37.46 -9.66 -5.31
C PRO A 1 38.10 -10.06 -3.98
N VAL A 2 39.37 -9.71 -3.73
CA VAL A 2 40.04 -9.95 -2.45
C VAL A 2 39.63 -8.85 -1.48
N ILE A 3 38.87 -9.17 -0.43
CA ILE A 3 38.39 -8.21 0.57
C ILE A 3 39.34 -8.21 1.77
N LEU A 4 40.11 -7.12 1.92
CA LEU A 4 41.03 -6.92 3.05
C LEU A 4 40.34 -6.08 4.14
N CYS A 5 39.93 -6.71 5.24
CA CYS A 5 39.54 -6.02 6.47
C CYS A 5 40.79 -5.74 7.31
N PHE A 6 40.85 -4.69 8.15
CA PHE A 6 42.06 -4.30 8.91
C PHE A 6 41.90 -4.31 10.44
N SER A 7 40.81 -4.85 11.00
CA SER A 7 40.63 -4.99 12.46
C SER A 7 40.89 -6.43 12.95
N SER A 8 41.57 -6.59 14.08
CA SER A 8 42.26 -7.83 14.48
C SER A 8 41.43 -8.88 15.23
N SER A 9 40.21 -8.57 15.69
CA SER A 9 39.38 -9.51 16.48
C SER A 9 38.11 -10.01 15.79
N HIS A 10 37.66 -9.34 14.71
CA HIS A 10 36.39 -9.65 14.01
C HIS A 10 36.58 -9.92 12.50
N LYS A 11 37.84 -9.98 12.05
CA LYS A 11 38.26 -10.02 10.64
C LYS A 11 37.58 -11.12 9.83
N MET A 12 37.58 -12.36 10.33
CA MET A 12 37.01 -13.50 9.59
C MET A 12 35.48 -13.42 9.49
N ALA A 13 34.79 -13.02 10.55
CA ALA A 13 33.33 -12.89 10.53
C ALA A 13 32.88 -11.76 9.61
N ILE A 14 33.58 -10.62 9.62
CA ILE A 14 33.30 -9.48 8.74
C ILE A 14 33.61 -9.85 7.28
N THR A 15 34.77 -10.42 6.99
CA THR A 15 35.13 -10.83 5.61
C THR A 15 34.15 -11.86 5.06
N GLN A 16 33.80 -12.91 5.82
CA GLN A 16 32.80 -13.88 5.38
C GLN A 16 31.43 -13.26 5.15
N ARG A 17 31.02 -12.30 5.99
CA ARG A 17 29.75 -11.57 5.80
C ARG A 17 29.77 -10.74 4.52
N ILE A 18 30.84 -10.00 4.26
CA ILE A 18 30.95 -9.18 3.03
C ILE A 18 30.99 -10.08 1.79
N GLU A 19 31.72 -11.19 1.82
CA GLU A 19 31.73 -12.15 0.71
C GLU A 19 30.36 -12.77 0.45
N ARG A 20 29.58 -13.06 1.51
CA ARG A 20 28.20 -13.54 1.37
C ARG A 20 27.28 -12.46 0.81
N LEU A 21 27.36 -11.24 1.34
CA LEU A 21 26.59 -10.10 0.82
C LEU A 21 26.87 -9.88 -0.66
N TYR A 22 28.14 -9.96 -1.07
CA TYR A 22 28.53 -9.83 -2.48
C TYR A 22 27.92 -10.93 -3.35
N ARG A 23 27.90 -12.18 -2.89
CA ARG A 23 27.24 -13.30 -3.59
C ARG A 23 25.72 -13.09 -3.68
N ASP A 24 25.08 -12.76 -2.57
CA ASP A 24 23.62 -12.54 -2.55
C ASP A 24 23.22 -11.37 -3.48
N ILE A 25 24.03 -10.31 -3.57
CA ILE A 25 23.86 -9.21 -4.56
C ILE A 25 24.07 -9.72 -5.99
N PHE A 26 25.11 -10.52 -6.23
CA PHE A 26 25.40 -11.03 -7.56
C PHE A 26 24.25 -11.91 -8.07
N ASP A 27 23.78 -12.83 -7.24
CA ASP A 27 22.65 -13.72 -7.56
C ASP A 27 21.37 -12.91 -7.79
N CYS A 28 21.16 -11.83 -7.04
CA CYS A 28 20.00 -10.94 -7.16
C CYS A 28 19.90 -10.21 -8.51
N PHE A 29 21.03 -9.83 -9.14
CA PHE A 29 21.01 -8.98 -10.34
C PHE A 29 21.53 -9.65 -11.61
N TYR A 30 22.39 -10.66 -11.49
CA TYR A 30 23.10 -11.24 -12.63
C TYR A 30 22.72 -12.71 -12.89
N GLY A 31 21.76 -13.26 -12.14
CA GLY A 31 21.28 -14.63 -12.30
C GLY A 31 20.36 -14.85 -13.52
N ALA A 32 19.63 -13.83 -13.97
CA ALA A 32 18.73 -13.88 -15.13
C ALA A 32 18.46 -12.46 -15.70
N PRO A 33 18.05 -12.31 -16.97
CA PRO A 33 17.72 -10.98 -17.53
C PRO A 33 16.65 -10.22 -16.76
N ALA A 34 15.58 -10.89 -16.32
CA ALA A 34 14.52 -10.30 -15.49
C ALA A 34 15.01 -9.80 -14.12
N ALA A 35 16.18 -10.26 -13.68
CA ALA A 35 16.78 -9.88 -12.40
C ALA A 35 17.27 -8.42 -12.38
N GLN A 36 17.39 -7.77 -13.55
CA GLN A 36 17.72 -6.34 -13.62
C GLN A 36 16.63 -5.46 -13.00
N ALA A 37 15.38 -5.92 -12.98
CA ALA A 37 14.29 -5.21 -12.35
C ALA A 37 14.31 -5.33 -10.81
N ASN A 38 15.12 -6.21 -10.22
CA ASN A 38 15.10 -6.46 -8.78
C ASN A 38 15.61 -5.24 -7.97
N ARG A 39 15.32 -5.27 -6.68
CA ARG A 39 15.89 -4.38 -5.68
C ARG A 39 16.50 -5.22 -4.57
N PHE A 40 17.71 -4.88 -4.13
CA PHE A 40 18.36 -5.57 -3.02
C PHE A 40 18.49 -4.64 -1.82
N VAL A 41 17.91 -5.01 -0.68
CA VAL A 41 17.87 -4.21 0.53
C VAL A 41 18.82 -4.78 1.58
N PHE A 42 19.69 -3.95 2.13
CA PHE A 42 20.53 -4.33 3.27
C PHE A 42 20.61 -3.22 4.32
N CYS A 43 20.99 -3.60 5.53
CA CYS A 43 21.12 -2.70 6.67
C CYS A 43 22.58 -2.49 7.06
N VAL A 44 22.95 -1.25 7.34
CA VAL A 44 24.21 -0.91 8.01
C VAL A 44 23.85 -0.03 9.20
N GLU A 45 24.14 -0.54 10.41
CA GLU A 45 23.74 0.08 11.67
C GLU A 45 22.23 0.36 11.73
N HIS A 46 21.83 1.63 11.70
CA HIS A 46 20.43 2.08 11.77
C HIS A 46 19.89 2.59 10.42
N SER A 47 20.68 2.48 9.36
CA SER A 47 20.33 2.94 8.02
C SER A 47 20.12 1.78 7.06
N TYR A 48 19.37 2.06 6.00
CA TYR A 48 19.03 1.11 4.94
C TYR A 48 19.69 1.54 3.64
N TYR A 49 20.03 0.55 2.84
CA TYR A 49 20.54 0.74 1.49
C TYR A 49 19.72 -0.11 0.54
N VAL A 50 19.31 0.49 -0.57
CA VAL A 50 18.65 -0.22 -1.67
C VAL A 50 19.55 -0.17 -2.88
N LEU A 51 19.87 -1.32 -3.43
CA LEU A 51 20.54 -1.45 -4.72
C LEU A 51 19.49 -1.70 -5.79
N GLU A 52 19.68 -1.09 -6.96
CA GLU A 52 18.85 -1.28 -8.13
C GLU A 52 19.63 -0.97 -9.40
N MET A 53 19.24 -1.57 -10.52
CA MET A 53 19.86 -1.29 -11.82
C MET A 53 19.20 -0.07 -12.47
N ALA A 54 20.03 0.87 -12.92
CA ALA A 54 19.63 1.95 -13.81
C ALA A 54 20.31 1.74 -15.16
N GLY A 55 19.59 1.12 -16.10
CA GLY A 55 20.20 0.52 -17.29
C GLY A 55 21.16 -0.60 -16.86
N ASP A 56 22.40 -0.55 -17.34
CA ASP A 56 23.44 -1.55 -16.98
C ASP A 56 24.27 -1.14 -15.75
N THR A 57 23.90 -0.07 -15.04
CA THR A 57 24.65 0.42 -13.88
C THR A 57 23.93 0.12 -12.58
N LEU A 58 24.60 -0.61 -11.68
CA LEU A 58 24.12 -0.82 -10.31
C LEU A 58 24.25 0.47 -9.51
N ARG A 59 23.11 1.03 -9.08
CA ARG A 59 23.03 2.20 -8.21
C ARG A 59 22.72 1.78 -6.78
N HIS A 60 23.04 2.67 -5.84
CA HIS A 60 22.66 2.51 -4.44
C HIS A 60 21.94 3.76 -3.95
N HIS A 61 20.97 3.56 -3.06
CA HIS A 61 20.20 4.60 -2.41
C HIS A 61 20.40 4.47 -0.91
N TYR A 62 20.90 5.54 -0.27
CA TYR A 62 20.99 5.65 1.18
C TYR A 62 19.66 6.12 1.75
N LEU A 63 19.16 5.43 2.77
CA LEU A 63 17.89 5.72 3.44
C LEU A 63 18.13 5.72 4.94
N ALA A 64 17.94 6.87 5.58
CA ALA A 64 18.33 7.09 6.98
C ALA A 64 17.38 6.43 7.99
N SER A 65 16.20 5.98 7.55
CA SER A 65 15.19 5.41 8.44
C SER A 65 14.29 4.39 7.76
N PHE A 66 13.56 3.61 8.57
CA PHE A 66 12.58 2.65 8.07
C PHE A 66 11.45 3.34 7.31
N SER A 67 11.05 4.55 7.72
CA SER A 67 10.05 5.35 7.01
C SER A 67 10.52 5.75 5.60
N GLU A 68 11.79 6.12 5.46
CA GLU A 68 12.38 6.39 4.14
C GLU A 68 12.48 5.13 3.28
N LEU A 69 12.78 3.98 3.89
CA LEU A 69 12.73 2.69 3.19
C LEU A 69 11.32 2.40 2.66
N LEU A 70 10.29 2.55 3.47
CA LEU A 70 8.90 2.34 3.02
C LEU A 70 8.54 3.28 1.87
N LYS A 71 8.86 4.57 1.98
CA LYS A 71 8.63 5.56 0.91
C LYS A 71 9.35 5.21 -0.39
N HIS A 72 10.58 4.69 -0.30
CA HIS A 72 11.33 4.27 -1.47
C HIS A 72 10.72 3.00 -2.09
N LEU A 73 10.29 2.03 -1.28
CA LEU A 73 9.67 0.79 -1.76
C LEU A 73 8.27 1.00 -2.34
N GLU A 74 7.58 2.07 -1.95
CA GLU A 74 6.27 2.52 -2.45
C GLU A 74 6.31 3.13 -3.86
N GLN A 75 7.49 3.45 -4.39
CA GLN A 75 7.61 3.98 -5.74
C GLN A 75 7.08 2.98 -6.77
N GLY A 76 6.10 3.41 -7.56
CA GLY A 76 5.49 2.60 -8.60
C GLY A 76 6.48 2.22 -9.69
N ARG A 77 6.22 1.09 -10.33
CA ARG A 77 7.15 0.46 -11.26
C ARG A 77 6.52 0.23 -12.62
N GLN A 78 7.35 0.23 -13.66
CA GLN A 78 6.91 -0.09 -15.02
C GLN A 78 6.71 -1.61 -15.19
N GLY A 79 7.61 -2.41 -14.64
CA GLY A 79 7.52 -3.87 -14.65
C GLY A 79 7.85 -4.49 -13.30
N PHE A 80 7.49 -5.77 -13.18
CA PHE A 80 7.74 -6.56 -11.98
C PHE A 80 9.23 -6.62 -11.64
N GLY A 81 9.54 -6.41 -10.37
CA GLY A 81 10.87 -6.59 -9.81
C GLY A 81 10.80 -7.11 -8.39
N GLN A 82 11.54 -8.18 -8.10
CA GLN A 82 11.58 -8.73 -6.75
C GLN A 82 12.35 -7.82 -5.81
N VAL A 83 11.87 -7.66 -4.58
CA VAL A 83 12.64 -7.04 -3.51
C VAL A 83 13.26 -8.17 -2.67
N VAL A 84 14.58 -8.26 -2.72
CA VAL A 84 15.37 -9.25 -1.99
C VAL A 84 16.02 -8.54 -0.80
N THR A 85 15.97 -9.15 0.38
CA THR A 85 16.59 -8.58 1.58
C THR A 85 17.84 -9.38 1.97
N ASP A 86 18.90 -8.70 2.38
CA ASP A 86 20.03 -9.35 3.06
C ASP A 86 19.53 -10.16 4.26
N ARG A 87 20.17 -11.30 4.52
CA ARG A 87 19.73 -12.26 5.55
C ARG A 87 19.75 -11.68 6.97
N TYR A 88 20.50 -10.61 7.19
CA TYR A 88 20.62 -9.94 8.48
C TYR A 88 19.87 -8.60 8.52
N ALA A 89 19.26 -8.18 7.41
CA ALA A 89 18.48 -6.97 7.32
C ALA A 89 17.01 -7.24 7.67
N LEU A 90 16.33 -6.25 8.27
CA LEU A 90 14.88 -6.23 8.43
C LEU A 90 14.26 -7.40 9.24
N ASN A 91 15.06 -8.18 9.96
CA ASN A 91 14.64 -9.38 10.70
C ASN A 91 13.67 -9.09 11.86
N ASP A 92 13.64 -7.84 12.34
CA ASP A 92 12.69 -7.33 13.33
C ASP A 92 11.38 -6.83 12.71
N THR A 93 11.29 -6.80 11.38
CA THR A 93 10.13 -6.36 10.61
C THR A 93 9.41 -7.54 9.95
N LEU A 94 8.28 -7.25 9.30
CA LEU A 94 7.52 -8.24 8.51
C LEU A 94 7.94 -8.28 7.04
N LEU A 95 8.79 -7.34 6.58
CA LEU A 95 9.10 -7.19 5.16
C LEU A 95 9.75 -8.44 4.55
N PRO A 96 10.70 -9.15 5.20
CA PRO A 96 11.25 -10.38 4.62
C PRO A 96 10.18 -11.45 4.37
N LEU A 97 9.26 -11.64 5.31
CA LEU A 97 8.15 -12.58 5.16
C LEU A 97 7.19 -12.14 4.04
N ILE A 98 6.81 -10.86 4.02
CA ILE A 98 5.90 -10.30 3.01
C ILE A 98 6.50 -10.45 1.61
N TYR A 99 7.75 -10.04 1.40
CA TYR A 99 8.40 -10.13 0.10
C TYR A 99 8.75 -11.56 -0.32
N SER A 100 8.96 -12.49 0.62
CA SER A 100 9.12 -13.92 0.30
C SER A 100 7.89 -14.52 -0.39
N LEU A 101 6.72 -13.90 -0.23
CA LEU A 101 5.49 -14.33 -0.84
C LEU A 101 5.20 -13.59 -2.15
N ASN A 102 5.97 -12.55 -2.49
CA ASN A 102 5.72 -11.67 -3.64
C ASN A 102 5.61 -12.46 -4.95
N LYS A 103 4.60 -12.16 -5.77
CA LYS A 103 4.38 -12.77 -7.09
C LYS A 103 4.00 -11.73 -8.13
N GLU A 104 4.63 -11.83 -9.29
CA GLU A 104 4.26 -11.09 -10.48
C GLU A 104 2.78 -11.30 -10.85
N GLY A 105 2.10 -10.22 -11.25
CA GLY A 105 0.70 -10.27 -11.67
C GLY A 105 -0.31 -10.43 -10.53
N VAL A 106 0.12 -10.42 -9.26
CA VAL A 106 -0.75 -10.62 -8.11
C VAL A 106 -0.58 -9.49 -7.10
N VAL A 107 -1.68 -8.79 -6.80
CA VAL A 107 -1.75 -7.87 -5.65
C VAL A 107 -1.87 -8.69 -4.36
N GLN A 108 -0.97 -8.47 -3.41
CA GLN A 108 -0.86 -9.28 -2.20
C GLN A 108 -1.03 -8.42 -0.97
N CYS A 109 -2.14 -8.66 -0.27
CA CYS A 109 -2.60 -7.85 0.84
C CYS A 109 -2.40 -8.61 2.16
N PHE A 110 -1.66 -8.01 3.09
CA PHE A 110 -1.30 -8.59 4.37
C PHE A 110 -1.80 -7.71 5.52
N LEU A 111 -2.56 -8.31 6.43
CA LEU A 111 -3.06 -7.61 7.61
C LEU A 111 -2.45 -8.18 8.89
N ARG A 112 -2.01 -7.28 9.76
CA ARG A 112 -1.58 -7.58 11.13
C ARG A 112 -2.43 -6.79 12.11
N ASP A 113 -3.14 -7.52 12.97
CA ASP A 113 -3.91 -6.94 14.06
C ASP A 113 -3.06 -6.93 15.33
N ASN A 114 -2.81 -5.75 15.89
CA ASN A 114 -2.07 -5.56 17.14
C ASN A 114 -2.99 -5.17 18.32
N GLY A 115 -4.31 -5.29 18.16
CA GLY A 115 -5.33 -4.90 19.15
C GLY A 115 -5.61 -3.40 19.19
N ALA A 116 -4.57 -2.57 19.31
CA ALA A 116 -4.71 -1.10 19.30
C ALA A 116 -4.75 -0.51 17.88
N SER A 117 -4.16 -1.21 16.92
CA SER A 117 -4.06 -0.79 15.53
C SER A 117 -4.01 -2.00 14.61
N VAL A 118 -4.47 -1.80 13.38
CA VAL A 118 -4.29 -2.74 12.29
C VAL A 118 -3.25 -2.17 11.34
N GLU A 119 -2.22 -2.96 11.05
CA GLU A 119 -1.21 -2.66 10.04
C GLU A 119 -1.56 -3.41 8.76
N LEU A 120 -1.59 -2.68 7.65
CA LEU A 120 -1.84 -3.18 6.31
C LEU A 120 -0.60 -3.01 5.47
N PHE A 121 -0.18 -4.08 4.81
CA PHE A 121 0.86 -4.06 3.79
C PHE A 121 0.25 -4.58 2.50
N VAL A 122 0.47 -3.88 1.39
CA VAL A 122 0.08 -4.38 0.07
C VAL A 122 1.31 -4.37 -0.81
N ILE A 123 1.64 -5.51 -1.40
CA ILE A 123 2.58 -5.58 -2.50
C ILE A 123 1.75 -5.59 -3.78
N ASP A 124 1.95 -4.63 -4.67
CA ASP A 124 1.25 -4.62 -5.95
C ASP A 124 1.80 -5.68 -6.90
N GLU A 125 1.13 -5.84 -8.04
CA GLU A 125 1.46 -6.81 -9.09
C GLU A 125 2.85 -6.59 -9.73
N ARG A 126 3.50 -5.44 -9.47
CA ARG A 126 4.84 -5.09 -9.97
C ARG A 126 5.90 -5.04 -8.86
N GLY A 127 5.53 -5.37 -7.61
CA GLY A 127 6.43 -5.47 -6.47
C GLY A 127 6.68 -4.15 -5.70
N ALA A 128 5.86 -3.13 -5.89
CA ALA A 128 5.85 -1.91 -5.07
C ALA A 128 5.08 -2.15 -3.76
N LEU A 129 5.50 -1.49 -2.68
CA LEU A 129 4.94 -1.67 -1.34
C LEU A 129 4.10 -0.47 -0.91
N TYR A 130 2.83 -0.71 -0.66
CA TYR A 130 1.96 0.17 0.11
C TYR A 130 1.98 -0.24 1.58
N TYR A 131 2.04 0.73 2.49
CA TYR A 131 1.91 0.50 3.93
C TYR A 131 0.97 1.52 4.57
N GLU A 132 0.08 1.01 5.42
CA GLU A 132 -0.80 1.85 6.23
C GLU A 132 -0.96 1.27 7.63
N LYS A 133 -1.15 2.15 8.62
CA LYS A 133 -1.49 1.78 9.98
C LYS A 133 -2.72 2.54 10.43
N THR A 134 -3.77 1.81 10.73
CA THR A 134 -5.06 2.36 11.12
C THR A 134 -5.33 2.09 12.60
N ALA A 135 -5.73 3.10 13.35
CA ALA A 135 -6.08 2.94 14.76
C ALA A 135 -7.45 2.24 14.94
N SER A 136 -7.54 1.38 15.95
CA SER A 136 -8.79 0.93 16.58
C SER A 136 -9.94 0.60 15.60
N SER A 137 -9.65 -0.18 14.57
CA SER A 137 -10.63 -0.63 13.58
C SER A 137 -10.62 -2.16 13.52
N SER A 138 -11.77 -2.77 13.22
CA SER A 138 -11.83 -4.22 13.04
C SER A 138 -10.98 -4.62 11.84
N SER A 139 -10.05 -5.56 12.02
CA SER A 139 -9.25 -6.07 10.90
C SER A 139 -10.09 -6.75 9.82
N ASP A 140 -11.25 -7.33 10.16
CA ASP A 140 -12.23 -7.81 9.17
C ASP A 140 -12.89 -6.68 8.38
N TYR A 141 -13.15 -5.54 9.01
CA TYR A 141 -13.75 -4.37 8.36
C TYR A 141 -12.79 -3.73 7.36
N ILE A 142 -11.53 -3.54 7.76
CA ILE A 142 -10.48 -3.03 6.85
C ILE A 142 -10.29 -3.98 5.67
N LEU A 143 -10.18 -5.28 5.94
CA LEU A 143 -10.01 -6.28 4.88
C LEU A 143 -11.19 -6.28 3.90
N GLY A 144 -12.43 -6.17 4.38
CA GLY A 144 -13.61 -6.07 3.52
C GLY A 144 -13.59 -4.84 2.61
N HIS A 145 -13.18 -3.67 3.14
CA HIS A 145 -13.07 -2.43 2.37
C HIS A 145 -11.99 -2.50 1.28
N TYR A 146 -10.82 -3.03 1.63
CA TYR A 146 -9.77 -3.26 0.64
C TYR A 146 -10.15 -4.33 -0.38
N GLY A 147 -10.93 -5.34 0.03
CA GLY A 147 -11.57 -6.29 -0.88
C GLY A 147 -12.42 -5.60 -1.94
N SER A 148 -13.41 -4.81 -1.52
CA SER A 148 -14.27 -4.06 -2.44
C SER A 148 -13.48 -3.09 -3.33
N PHE A 149 -12.49 -2.41 -2.76
CA PHE A 149 -11.63 -1.48 -3.51
C PHE A 149 -10.85 -2.17 -4.63
N PHE A 150 -10.21 -3.30 -4.34
CA PHE A 150 -9.47 -4.03 -5.38
C PHE A 150 -10.41 -4.63 -6.42
N ASP A 151 -11.56 -5.18 -6.03
CA ASP A 151 -12.58 -5.67 -6.97
C ASP A 151 -12.94 -4.56 -7.98
N ALA A 152 -13.27 -3.37 -7.49
CA ALA A 152 -13.72 -2.25 -8.32
C ALA A 152 -12.61 -1.71 -9.25
N VAL A 153 -11.43 -1.44 -8.70
CA VAL A 153 -10.31 -0.85 -9.45
C VAL A 153 -9.77 -1.84 -10.50
N LEU A 154 -9.54 -3.10 -10.12
CA LEU A 154 -8.97 -4.08 -11.03
C LEU A 154 -9.96 -4.49 -12.12
N GLN A 155 -11.26 -4.58 -11.81
CA GLN A 155 -12.28 -4.81 -12.82
C GLN A 155 -12.29 -3.67 -13.86
N ARG A 156 -12.19 -2.41 -13.41
CA ARG A 156 -12.14 -1.24 -14.29
C ARG A 156 -10.91 -1.25 -15.18
N GLN A 157 -9.73 -1.51 -14.61
CA GLN A 157 -8.48 -1.63 -15.37
C GLN A 157 -8.57 -2.74 -16.42
N TYR A 158 -9.11 -3.90 -16.05
CA TYR A 158 -9.30 -5.01 -16.97
C TYR A 158 -10.15 -4.61 -18.18
N TYR A 159 -11.27 -3.91 -17.98
CA TYR A 159 -12.11 -3.44 -19.09
C TYR A 159 -11.46 -2.35 -19.94
N GLN A 160 -10.68 -1.45 -19.34
CA GLN A 160 -9.92 -0.43 -20.07
C GLN A 160 -8.86 -1.06 -20.98
N LEU A 161 -8.22 -2.13 -20.51
CA LEU A 161 -7.16 -2.85 -21.23
C LEU A 161 -7.67 -4.01 -22.08
N ALA A 162 -8.95 -4.40 -21.99
CA ALA A 162 -9.49 -5.58 -22.66
C ALA A 162 -9.27 -5.60 -24.18
N ASN A 163 -9.18 -4.44 -24.82
CA ASN A 163 -8.87 -4.33 -26.26
C ASN A 163 -7.37 -4.54 -26.60
N PHE A 164 -6.50 -4.50 -25.59
CA PHE A 164 -5.04 -4.64 -25.70
C PHE A 164 -4.52 -5.95 -25.08
N LEU A 165 -5.36 -6.67 -24.33
CA LEU A 165 -5.01 -7.94 -23.71
C LEU A 165 -5.29 -9.11 -24.66
N ASP A 166 -4.43 -10.12 -24.64
CA ASP A 166 -4.72 -11.40 -25.28
C ASP A 166 -5.93 -12.06 -24.61
N GLU A 167 -6.70 -12.83 -25.39
CA GLU A 167 -7.90 -13.57 -24.91
C GLU A 167 -7.60 -14.55 -23.75
N GLN A 168 -6.33 -14.84 -23.46
CA GLN A 168 -5.88 -15.70 -22.35
C GLN A 168 -5.31 -14.95 -21.15
N SER A 169 -5.41 -13.61 -21.11
CA SER A 169 -4.97 -12.85 -19.94
C SER A 169 -5.96 -13.02 -18.78
N ASP A 170 -5.52 -13.65 -17.70
CA ASP A 170 -6.31 -13.85 -16.46
C ASP A 170 -6.51 -12.56 -15.63
N GLY A 171 -6.02 -11.41 -16.11
CA GLY A 171 -6.03 -10.15 -15.36
C GLY A 171 -5.17 -10.19 -14.08
N ILE A 172 -5.24 -9.12 -13.30
CA ILE A 172 -4.52 -9.02 -12.03
C ILE A 172 -5.32 -9.76 -10.94
N GLN A 173 -4.69 -10.69 -10.24
CA GLN A 173 -5.31 -11.42 -9.13
C GLN A 173 -5.04 -10.74 -7.78
N VAL A 174 -5.89 -11.00 -6.79
CA VAL A 174 -5.70 -10.51 -5.41
C VAL A 174 -5.59 -11.66 -4.41
N ALA A 175 -4.63 -11.50 -3.50
CA ALA A 175 -4.18 -12.51 -2.59
C ALA A 175 -4.16 -11.95 -1.16
N TYR A 176 -5.07 -12.40 -0.30
CA TYR A 176 -5.18 -11.89 1.07
C TYR A 176 -4.55 -12.82 2.11
N TYR A 177 -3.91 -12.20 3.10
CA TYR A 177 -3.21 -12.88 4.18
C TYR A 177 -3.41 -12.19 5.53
N ARG A 178 -3.49 -13.00 6.59
CA ARG A 178 -3.37 -12.55 7.99
C ARG A 178 -2.01 -12.93 8.54
N LEU A 179 -1.28 -11.94 9.05
CA LEU A 179 0.01 -12.11 9.70
C LEU A 179 -0.21 -12.43 11.19
N ARG A 180 0.26 -13.60 11.64
CA ARG A 180 0.14 -14.04 13.03
C ARG A 180 1.42 -14.74 13.46
N ARG A 181 1.70 -14.71 14.77
CA ARG A 181 2.74 -15.56 15.35
C ARG A 181 2.20 -16.97 15.56
N ASP A 182 3.03 -17.97 15.29
CA ASP A 182 2.74 -19.36 15.62
C ASP A 182 3.03 -19.68 17.09
N GLY A 183 2.88 -20.95 17.47
CA GLY A 183 3.15 -21.41 18.84
C GLY A 183 4.62 -21.29 19.27
N GLN A 184 5.55 -21.07 18.34
CA GLN A 184 6.97 -20.83 18.58
C GLN A 184 7.33 -19.33 18.52
N GLY A 185 6.34 -18.46 18.33
CA GLY A 185 6.52 -17.02 18.21
C GLY A 185 7.01 -16.55 16.84
N GLN A 186 7.13 -17.42 15.84
CA GLN A 186 7.56 -17.05 14.49
C GLN A 186 6.41 -16.48 13.70
N TRP A 187 6.68 -15.45 12.88
CA TRP A 187 5.66 -14.85 12.03
C TRP A 187 5.29 -15.79 10.88
N GLN A 188 3.99 -15.92 10.63
CA GLN A 188 3.43 -16.68 9.52
C GLN A 188 2.33 -15.86 8.83
N ALA A 189 2.26 -15.98 7.50
CA ALA A 189 1.17 -15.46 6.71
C ALA A 189 0.17 -16.58 6.41
N ARG A 190 -1.08 -16.42 6.86
CA ARG A 190 -2.15 -17.39 6.57
C ARG A 190 -3.12 -16.80 5.57
N ARG A 191 -3.44 -17.57 4.52
CA ARG A 191 -4.48 -17.22 3.55
C ARG A 191 -5.80 -16.90 4.26
N THR A 192 -6.47 -15.87 3.79
CA THR A 192 -7.82 -15.48 4.21
C THR A 192 -8.62 -15.07 2.99
N ASP A 193 -9.94 -15.02 3.13
CA ASP A 193 -10.86 -14.43 2.16
C ASP A 193 -11.22 -13.00 2.60
N ALA A 194 -11.27 -12.06 1.65
CA ALA A 194 -11.69 -10.66 1.84
C ALA A 194 -13.21 -10.45 1.66
N HIS A 195 -13.94 -11.47 1.23
CA HIS A 195 -15.37 -11.41 0.92
C HIS A 195 -16.20 -12.37 1.76
N ALA A 196 -15.62 -12.94 2.81
CA ALA A 196 -16.37 -13.77 3.75
C ALA A 196 -17.59 -12.99 4.28
N ALA A 197 -18.74 -13.67 4.45
CA ALA A 197 -20.05 -13.04 4.70
C ALA A 197 -20.14 -12.08 5.92
N GLY A 198 -19.13 -12.10 6.82
CA GLY A 198 -19.01 -11.14 7.94
C GLY A 198 -18.26 -9.84 7.60
N GLN A 199 -17.41 -9.84 6.57
CA GLN A 199 -16.52 -8.72 6.23
C GLN A 199 -17.23 -7.62 5.43
N ARG A 200 -18.31 -7.97 4.72
CA ARG A 200 -19.14 -6.99 3.99
C ARG A 200 -20.25 -6.33 4.83
N ARG A 201 -20.51 -6.81 6.05
CA ARG A 201 -21.60 -6.30 6.88
C ARG A 201 -21.28 -4.89 7.39
N GLY A 202 -22.10 -3.93 6.96
CA GLY A 202 -21.94 -2.53 7.39
C GLY A 202 -20.83 -1.78 6.67
N LEU A 203 -20.34 -2.30 5.54
CA LEU A 203 -19.60 -1.49 4.57
C LEU A 203 -20.54 -0.38 4.09
N PHE A 204 -20.01 0.83 4.09
CA PHE A 204 -20.67 1.98 3.51
C PHE A 204 -19.95 2.30 2.21
N ASP A 205 -20.65 2.18 1.09
CA ASP A 205 -20.05 2.35 -0.24
C ASP A 205 -19.71 3.84 -0.45
N VAL A 206 -18.42 4.11 -0.59
CA VAL A 206 -17.87 5.44 -0.88
C VAL A 206 -17.09 5.33 -2.18
N GLN A 207 -17.67 5.84 -3.26
CA GLN A 207 -17.03 5.86 -4.57
C GLN A 207 -16.52 7.26 -4.85
N VAL A 208 -15.33 7.37 -5.42
CA VAL A 208 -14.74 8.66 -5.77
C VAL A 208 -14.42 8.67 -7.25
N LEU A 209 -14.94 9.66 -7.96
CA LEU A 209 -14.59 9.95 -9.34
C LEU A 209 -13.76 11.23 -9.36
N ALA A 210 -12.61 11.19 -10.01
CA ALA A 210 -11.82 12.38 -10.32
C ALA A 210 -11.95 12.72 -11.80
N GLN A 211 -11.98 14.01 -12.13
CA GLN A 211 -12.00 14.52 -13.49
C GLN A 211 -11.06 15.71 -13.59
N GLU A 212 -10.50 15.94 -14.77
CA GLU A 212 -9.77 17.19 -15.04
C GLU A 212 -10.77 18.31 -15.28
N GLY A 213 -10.62 19.39 -14.51
CA GLY A 213 -11.30 20.65 -14.73
C GLY A 213 -10.70 21.44 -15.89
N GLU A 214 -11.37 22.52 -16.27
CA GLU A 214 -10.99 23.33 -17.44
C GLU A 214 -9.62 24.02 -17.27
N GLN A 215 -9.16 24.24 -16.04
CA GLN A 215 -7.88 24.88 -15.74
C GLN A 215 -6.79 23.87 -15.33
N GLY A 216 -7.05 22.57 -15.50
CA GLY A 216 -6.14 21.48 -15.15
C GLY A 216 -6.14 21.11 -13.67
N GLU A 217 -7.06 21.67 -12.88
CA GLU A 217 -7.34 21.21 -11.52
C GLU A 217 -8.06 19.86 -11.53
N VAL A 218 -7.89 19.06 -10.46
CA VAL A 218 -8.63 17.80 -10.31
C VAL A 218 -9.92 18.07 -9.53
N LEU A 219 -11.06 17.83 -10.16
CA LEU A 219 -12.38 17.94 -9.56
C LEU A 219 -12.85 16.57 -9.09
N PHE A 220 -13.36 16.49 -7.87
CA PHE A 220 -13.85 15.25 -7.28
C PHE A 220 -15.37 15.22 -7.24
N THR A 221 -15.93 14.05 -7.53
CA THR A 221 -17.32 13.71 -7.23
C THR A 221 -17.32 12.46 -6.36
N ILE A 222 -17.92 12.55 -5.17
CA ILE A 222 -17.95 11.48 -4.18
C ILE A 222 -19.39 11.00 -4.02
N TYR A 223 -19.60 9.71 -4.26
CA TYR A 223 -20.88 9.05 -4.03
C TYR A 223 -20.84 8.28 -2.73
N CYS A 224 -21.83 8.55 -1.89
CA CYS A 224 -22.08 7.88 -0.62
C CYS A 224 -23.38 7.07 -0.73
N GLY A 225 -23.29 5.84 -1.22
CA GLY A 225 -24.45 5.08 -1.68
C GLY A 225 -25.10 5.76 -2.89
N VAL A 226 -26.28 6.38 -2.69
CA VAL A 226 -27.02 7.12 -3.74
C VAL A 226 -26.84 8.64 -3.66
N GLN A 227 -26.21 9.15 -2.61
CA GLN A 227 -26.01 10.58 -2.43
C GLN A 227 -24.73 11.03 -3.13
N GLU A 228 -24.83 12.05 -3.96
CA GLU A 228 -23.71 12.68 -4.66
C GLU A 228 -23.23 13.93 -3.90
N PHE A 229 -21.91 14.15 -3.90
CA PHE A 229 -21.26 15.38 -3.48
C PHE A 229 -20.17 15.73 -4.49
N SER A 230 -20.15 16.94 -5.03
CA SER A 230 -19.17 17.36 -6.03
C SER A 230 -18.35 18.58 -5.61
N SER A 231 -17.11 18.67 -6.11
CA SER A 231 -16.28 19.87 -5.95
C SER A 231 -16.93 21.10 -6.57
N LEU A 232 -17.76 20.94 -7.60
CA LEU A 232 -18.50 22.04 -8.23
C LEU A 232 -19.55 22.64 -7.30
N GLU A 233 -20.23 21.81 -6.51
CA GLU A 233 -21.24 22.25 -5.56
C GLU A 233 -20.64 22.77 -4.25
N TYR A 234 -19.69 22.02 -3.68
CA TYR A 234 -19.21 22.26 -2.32
C TYR A 234 -17.82 22.90 -2.23
N GLY A 235 -17.08 22.98 -3.34
CA GLY A 235 -15.73 23.55 -3.37
C GLY A 235 -14.82 22.93 -2.30
N ALA A 236 -14.24 23.79 -1.45
CA ALA A 236 -13.34 23.38 -0.36
C ALA A 236 -14.04 22.62 0.78
N GLU A 237 -15.36 22.71 0.90
CA GLU A 237 -16.14 22.06 1.96
C GLU A 237 -16.55 20.62 1.61
N LEU A 238 -16.25 20.14 0.40
CA LEU A 238 -16.63 18.82 -0.09
C LEU A 238 -16.36 17.70 0.92
N PHE A 239 -15.13 17.63 1.45
CA PHE A 239 -14.75 16.57 2.39
C PHE A 239 -15.44 16.71 3.76
N ASN A 240 -15.76 17.94 4.19
CA ASN A 240 -16.49 18.18 5.43
C ASN A 240 -17.96 17.74 5.28
N GLU A 241 -18.61 18.05 4.17
CA GLU A 241 -20.00 17.65 3.91
C GLU A 241 -20.14 16.13 3.80
N VAL A 242 -19.22 15.47 3.07
CA VAL A 242 -19.18 14.01 2.98
C VAL A 242 -18.98 13.38 4.37
N ALA A 243 -18.03 13.89 5.16
CA ALA A 243 -17.78 13.38 6.51
C ALA A 243 -19.01 13.55 7.43
N ALA A 244 -19.71 14.69 7.35
CA ALA A 244 -20.92 14.96 8.12
C ALA A 244 -22.03 13.99 7.75
N PHE A 245 -22.23 13.78 6.45
CA PHE A 245 -23.22 12.86 5.93
C PHE A 245 -22.97 11.43 6.39
N ILE A 246 -21.74 10.93 6.21
CA ILE A 246 -21.37 9.56 6.63
C ILE A 246 -21.54 9.41 8.14
N LEU A 247 -21.07 10.37 8.94
CA LEU A 247 -21.21 10.34 10.40
C LEU A 247 -22.67 10.25 10.83
N GLY A 248 -23.56 10.99 10.16
CA GLY A 248 -25.01 10.96 10.42
C GLY A 248 -25.68 9.62 10.06
N LYS A 249 -25.13 8.85 9.11
CA LYS A 249 -25.66 7.53 8.71
C LYS A 249 -25.18 6.39 9.61
N ARG A 250 -24.15 6.58 10.43
CA ARG A 250 -23.60 5.51 11.27
C ARG A 250 -24.52 5.17 12.42
N GLN A 251 -25.07 3.96 12.40
CA GLN A 251 -25.75 3.39 13.56
C GLN A 251 -24.74 3.30 14.73
N GLN A 252 -25.09 3.90 15.87
CA GLN A 252 -24.28 3.97 17.09
C GLN A 252 -23.05 4.90 17.05
N SER A 253 -22.97 5.87 16.13
CA SER A 253 -21.87 6.86 16.09
C SER A 253 -20.46 6.24 16.14
N ARG A 254 -20.28 5.05 15.56
CA ARG A 254 -18.98 4.36 15.59
C ARG A 254 -17.91 5.23 14.90
N LEU A 255 -16.76 5.37 15.54
CA LEU A 255 -15.70 6.30 15.17
C LEU A 255 -14.66 5.68 14.21
N TYR A 256 -15.03 4.66 13.44
CA TYR A 256 -14.09 4.04 12.50
C TYR A 256 -13.76 4.98 11.32
N PRO A 257 -12.59 4.86 10.68
CA PRO A 257 -12.25 5.66 9.51
C PRO A 257 -13.18 5.41 8.31
N ILE A 258 -13.43 6.44 7.53
CA ILE A 258 -14.02 6.37 6.20
C ILE A 258 -13.00 5.69 5.28
N PHE A 259 -13.48 4.68 4.54
CA PHE A 259 -12.72 4.00 3.51
C PHE A 259 -13.45 4.15 2.17
N ILE A 260 -12.67 4.42 1.13
CA ILE A 260 -13.10 4.46 -0.26
C ILE A 260 -13.18 3.03 -0.80
N THR A 261 -14.33 2.67 -1.36
CA THR A 261 -14.61 1.35 -1.93
C THR A 261 -14.46 1.30 -3.44
N ASP A 262 -14.43 2.45 -4.12
CA ASP A 262 -14.15 2.54 -5.55
C ASP A 262 -13.49 3.89 -5.86
N LEU A 263 -12.56 3.90 -6.81
CA LEU A 263 -11.81 5.08 -7.22
C LEU A 263 -11.61 5.07 -8.74
N ASP A 264 -12.19 6.05 -9.41
CA ASP A 264 -12.01 6.30 -10.84
C ASP A 264 -11.18 7.56 -11.04
N LEU A 265 -10.07 7.42 -11.77
CA LEU A 265 -9.09 8.48 -11.97
C LEU A 265 -8.83 8.64 -13.46
N PRO A 266 -8.69 9.89 -13.95
CA PRO A 266 -8.48 10.12 -15.37
C PRO A 266 -7.10 9.61 -15.79
N PRO A 267 -6.96 9.00 -16.99
CA PRO A 267 -5.70 8.41 -17.46
C PRO A 267 -4.53 9.40 -17.52
N SER A 268 -4.83 10.69 -17.69
CA SER A 268 -3.86 11.78 -17.73
C SER A 268 -3.02 11.90 -16.45
N LEU A 269 -3.56 11.53 -15.29
CA LEU A 269 -2.80 11.48 -14.03
C LEU A 269 -1.69 10.42 -14.05
N PHE A 270 -1.76 9.49 -14.99
CA PHE A 270 -0.85 8.36 -15.11
C PHE A 270 -0.07 8.33 -16.42
N ALA A 271 0.07 9.48 -17.08
CA ALA A 271 0.77 9.60 -18.36
C ALA A 271 2.21 9.01 -18.35
N ALA A 272 2.83 8.87 -17.16
CA ALA A 272 4.15 8.26 -16.99
C ALA A 272 4.20 6.73 -17.18
N TYR A 273 3.06 6.03 -17.17
CA TYR A 273 3.00 4.55 -17.27
C TYR A 273 2.70 4.03 -18.68
N GLY A 274 2.38 4.91 -19.63
CA GLY A 274 2.10 4.53 -21.02
C GLY A 274 0.97 3.50 -21.15
N ASP A 275 1.08 2.63 -22.16
CA ASP A 275 0.02 1.68 -22.55
C ASP A 275 0.04 0.36 -21.74
N GLU A 276 1.09 0.10 -20.95
CA GLU A 276 1.23 -1.13 -20.14
C GLU A 276 0.29 -1.18 -18.93
N GLY A 277 -0.54 -0.15 -18.75
CA GLY A 277 -1.46 -0.01 -17.65
C GLY A 277 -0.81 0.64 -16.42
N VAL A 278 -1.67 1.15 -15.55
CA VAL A 278 -1.29 1.89 -14.35
C VAL A 278 -1.19 0.90 -13.18
N PRO A 279 -0.06 0.88 -12.44
CA PRO A 279 0.09 -0.09 -11.37
C PRO A 279 -0.85 0.20 -10.20
N THR A 280 -1.33 -0.85 -9.52
CA THR A 280 -2.33 -0.74 -8.44
C THR A 280 -1.87 0.18 -7.31
N ILE A 281 -0.56 0.28 -7.07
CA ILE A 281 0.03 1.18 -6.06
C ILE A 281 -0.35 2.66 -6.25
N GLU A 282 -0.56 3.11 -7.49
CA GLU A 282 -0.91 4.51 -7.73
C GLU A 282 -2.33 4.81 -7.27
N PHE A 283 -3.28 3.90 -7.52
CA PHE A 283 -4.64 4.00 -6.98
C PHE A 283 -4.64 3.97 -5.45
N LEU A 284 -3.79 3.14 -4.84
CA LEU A 284 -3.63 3.10 -3.38
C LEU A 284 -3.08 4.42 -2.81
N LYS A 285 -2.15 5.09 -3.51
CA LYS A 285 -1.61 6.39 -3.10
C LYS A 285 -2.69 7.47 -3.13
N TYR A 286 -3.49 7.56 -4.20
CA TYR A 286 -4.63 8.47 -4.27
C TYR A 286 -5.70 8.15 -3.24
N LYS A 287 -6.03 6.86 -3.05
CA LYS A 287 -6.92 6.40 -1.98
C LYS A 287 -6.48 6.93 -0.62
N ARG A 288 -5.21 6.75 -0.26
CA ARG A 288 -4.64 7.24 1.02
C ARG A 288 -4.77 8.75 1.19
N GLU A 289 -4.51 9.51 0.14
CA GLU A 289 -4.61 10.97 0.17
C GLU A 289 -6.04 11.44 0.42
N ILE A 290 -6.99 10.91 -0.36
CA ILE A 290 -8.41 11.29 -0.28
C ILE A 290 -9.02 10.81 1.05
N GLU A 291 -8.70 9.59 1.49
CA GLU A 291 -9.10 9.09 2.81
C GLU A 291 -8.49 9.92 3.94
N GLY A 292 -7.26 10.41 3.79
CA GLY A 292 -6.65 11.34 4.73
C GLY A 292 -7.46 12.62 4.90
N GLN A 293 -7.96 13.19 3.79
CA GLN A 293 -8.81 14.38 3.82
C GLN A 293 -10.19 14.11 4.47
N LEU A 294 -10.83 13.01 4.07
CA LEU A 294 -12.12 12.57 4.63
C LEU A 294 -12.03 12.29 6.13
N ASN A 295 -11.01 11.54 6.56
CA ASN A 295 -10.82 11.18 7.97
C ASN A 295 -10.34 12.37 8.81
N GLY A 296 -9.58 13.30 8.22
CA GLY A 296 -9.27 14.57 8.84
C GLY A 296 -10.52 15.39 9.13
N ALA A 297 -11.44 15.49 8.16
CA ALA A 297 -12.73 16.15 8.32
C ALA A 297 -13.61 15.48 9.38
N LEU A 298 -13.71 14.15 9.33
CA LEU A 298 -14.45 13.35 10.31
C LEU A 298 -13.95 13.62 11.74
N ASN A 299 -12.63 13.60 11.96
CA ASN A 299 -12.04 13.82 13.28
C ASN A 299 -12.31 15.24 13.80
N ARG A 300 -12.30 16.26 12.93
CA ARG A 300 -12.68 17.63 13.32
C ARG A 300 -14.12 17.70 13.78
N GLN A 301 -15.05 17.04 13.09
CA GLN A 301 -16.46 17.04 13.46
C GLN A 301 -16.72 16.34 14.79
N ILE A 302 -16.05 15.20 15.04
CA ILE A 302 -16.11 14.49 16.32
C ILE A 302 -15.64 15.40 17.47
N ALA A 303 -14.48 16.06 17.30
CA ALA A 303 -13.94 16.96 18.30
C ALA A 303 -14.86 18.16 18.60
N HIS A 304 -15.53 18.72 17.58
CA HIS A 304 -16.52 19.79 17.77
C HIS A 304 -17.77 19.30 18.50
N GLY A 305 -18.29 18.11 18.16
CA GLY A 305 -19.46 17.52 18.83
C GLY A 305 -19.23 17.22 20.31
N ASP A 306 -18.03 16.76 20.68
CA ASP A 306 -17.66 16.52 22.08
C ASP A 306 -17.51 17.81 22.89
N ASN A 307 -17.01 18.89 22.28
CA ASN A 307 -16.92 20.20 22.93
C ASN A 307 -18.29 20.81 23.21
N VAL A 308 -19.25 20.66 22.28
CA VAL A 308 -20.63 21.17 22.46
C VAL A 308 -21.37 20.39 23.56
N ARG A 309 -21.14 19.07 23.68
CA ARG A 309 -21.74 18.23 24.75
C ARG A 309 -21.16 18.47 26.14
N ARG A 310 -19.99 19.12 26.26
CA ARG A 310 -19.32 19.43 27.53
C ARG A 310 -19.67 20.82 28.10
N LEU A 311 -20.42 21.64 27.36
CA LEU A 311 -20.94 22.90 27.89
C LEU A 311 -22.10 22.59 28.86
N PRO A 312 -22.09 23.14 30.10
CA PRO A 312 -23.20 22.96 31.01
C PRO A 312 -24.48 23.56 30.40
N PRO A 313 -25.68 22.98 30.66
CA PRO A 313 -26.92 23.58 30.23
C PRO A 313 -27.04 24.99 30.83
N ALA A 314 -27.37 25.96 29.97
CA ALA A 314 -27.60 27.35 30.34
C ALA A 314 -28.79 27.51 31.28
#